data_AF-A0A4S2F0R4-F1
#
_entry.id   AF-A0A4S2F0R4-F1
#
_cell.length_a   1.000
_cell.length_b   1.000
_cell.length_c   1.000
_cell.angle_alpha   90.00
_cell.angle_beta   90.00
_cell.angle_gamma   90.00
#
_symmetry.space_group_name_H-M   'P 1'
#
loop_
_entity.id
_entity.type
_entity.pdbx_description
1 polymer ?
#
loop_
_entity_poly.entity_id
_entity_poly.type
_entity_poly.pdbx_seq_one_letter_code
_entity_poly.pdbx_strand_id
1 'polypeptide(L)'
;MAFAGVGVDLVEIARMEEAICRRPRLKRRLFTDAERAYCERRARPAEHYAARFAAREAVLKALGTGFVGMGFKDVEVVVDERTGAPSARLSGAAAARAQELGVQEVALSLSHTREVAVANAVLVTESARPKAAEKPDPKREMAASFREARSILDELERVSEDGLHSLETSSEASPSHPASPPKE
;
A
#
# COMPACT_ATOMS: atom_id res chain seq x y z
N MET A 1 -12.80 13.15 -6.35
CA MET A 1 -11.43 13.12 -5.79
C MET A 1 -11.38 11.97 -4.79
N ALA A 2 -10.38 11.10 -4.88
CA ALA A 2 -10.14 10.06 -3.89
C ALA A 2 -9.73 10.73 -2.58
N PHE A 3 -10.62 10.76 -1.58
CA PHE A 3 -10.25 11.25 -0.26
C PHE A 3 -9.47 10.15 0.45
N ALA A 4 -8.16 10.32 0.61
CA ALA A 4 -7.35 9.48 1.46
C ALA A 4 -7.31 10.11 2.86
N GLY A 5 -8.10 9.55 3.79
CA GLY A 5 -8.08 9.95 5.19
C GLY A 5 -6.92 9.29 5.92
N VAL A 6 -6.10 10.07 6.61
CA VAL A 6 -5.03 9.58 7.50
C VAL A 6 -5.18 10.19 8.88
N GLY A 7 -4.84 9.41 9.91
CA GLY A 7 -4.80 9.90 11.27
C GLY A 7 -3.68 9.26 12.06
N VAL A 8 -3.09 10.05 12.94
CA VAL A 8 -2.08 9.64 13.91
C VAL A 8 -2.46 10.18 15.28
N ASP A 9 -2.20 9.39 16.31
CA ASP A 9 -2.33 9.86 17.68
C ASP A 9 -1.28 9.25 18.61
N LEU A 10 -0.91 10.01 19.64
CA LEU A 10 0.01 9.60 20.69
C LEU A 10 -0.63 9.81 22.06
N VAL A 11 -0.47 8.82 22.93
CA VAL A 11 -0.99 8.83 24.29
C VAL A 11 0.10 8.47 25.27
N GLU A 12 0.35 9.36 26.23
CA GLU A 12 1.20 9.07 27.38
C GLU A 12 0.57 7.98 28.26
N ILE A 13 1.30 6.89 28.46
CA ILE A 13 0.83 5.72 29.21
C ILE A 13 0.61 6.08 30.68
N ALA A 14 1.53 6.86 31.28
CA ALA A 14 1.40 7.31 32.66
C ALA A 14 0.12 8.12 32.89
N ARG A 15 -0.24 8.98 31.93
CA ARG A 15 -1.47 9.79 31.99
C ARG A 15 -2.73 8.93 31.86
N MET A 16 -2.71 7.91 30.99
CA MET A 16 -3.81 6.94 30.90
C MET A 16 -3.97 6.14 32.20
N GLU A 17 -2.86 5.68 32.76
CA GLU A 17 -2.82 4.94 34.02
C GLU A 17 -3.41 5.78 35.16
N GLU A 18 -2.92 7.00 35.35
CA GLU A 18 -3.42 7.93 36.37
C GLU A 18 -4.92 8.20 36.18
N ALA A 19 -5.35 8.47 34.94
CA ALA A 19 -6.75 8.77 34.64
C ALA A 19 -7.69 7.60 34.98
N ILE A 20 -7.28 6.38 34.66
CA ILE A 20 -8.03 5.15 34.97
C ILE A 20 -8.04 4.88 36.48
N CYS A 21 -6.90 5.06 37.15
CA CYS A 21 -6.76 4.82 38.58
C CYS A 21 -7.61 5.81 39.39
N ARG A 22 -7.55 7.10 39.04
CA ARG A 22 -8.35 8.16 39.66
C ARG A 22 -9.85 8.01 39.40
N ARG A 23 -10.24 7.46 38.25
CA ARG A 23 -11.65 7.33 37.83
C ARG A 23 -11.93 5.93 37.30
N PRO A 24 -12.21 4.93 38.15
CA PRO A 24 -12.41 3.54 37.71
C PRO A 24 -13.54 3.34 36.68
N ARG A 25 -14.57 4.21 36.72
CA ARG A 25 -15.67 4.21 35.74
C ARG A 25 -15.25 4.67 34.34
N LEU A 26 -14.10 5.32 34.20
CA LEU A 26 -13.58 5.83 32.93
C LEU A 26 -13.38 4.69 31.92
N LYS A 27 -12.84 3.54 32.37
CA LYS A 27 -12.66 2.36 31.52
C LYS A 27 -13.96 1.94 30.85
N ARG A 28 -15.05 1.87 31.63
CA ARG A 28 -16.38 1.47 31.14
C ARG A 28 -17.01 2.50 30.22
N ARG A 29 -16.65 3.79 30.36
CA ARG A 29 -17.14 4.86 29.48
C ARG A 29 -16.42 4.86 28.14
N LEU A 30 -15.10 4.71 28.14
CA LEU A 30 -14.26 4.85 26.95
C LEU A 30 -14.13 3.57 26.14
N PHE A 31 -14.13 2.40 26.77
CA PHE A 31 -13.79 1.14 26.11
C PHE A 31 -14.96 0.16 26.12
N THR A 32 -15.05 -0.64 25.07
CA THR A 32 -16.02 -1.75 24.99
C THR A 32 -15.70 -2.83 26.01
N ASP A 33 -16.64 -3.75 26.22
CA ASP A 33 -16.46 -4.85 27.16
C ASP A 33 -15.35 -5.80 26.69
N ALA A 34 -15.27 -6.04 25.38
CA ALA A 34 -14.22 -6.86 24.77
C ALA A 34 -12.83 -6.20 24.87
N GLU A 35 -12.73 -4.89 24.62
CA GLU A 35 -11.48 -4.15 24.76
C GLU A 35 -10.96 -4.19 26.20
N ARG A 36 -11.85 -3.96 27.18
CA ARG A 36 -11.47 -4.06 28.60
C ARG A 36 -11.01 -5.47 28.93
N ALA A 37 -11.78 -6.48 28.53
CA ALA A 37 -11.41 -7.87 28.77
C ALA A 37 -10.03 -8.19 28.16
N TYR A 38 -9.71 -7.68 26.97
CA TYR A 38 -8.37 -7.81 26.40
C TYR A 38 -7.31 -7.14 27.26
N CYS A 39 -7.49 -5.86 27.61
CA CYS A 39 -6.48 -5.09 28.32
C CYS A 39 -6.17 -5.66 29.71
N GLU A 40 -7.18 -6.07 30.46
CA GLU A 40 -7.01 -6.61 31.81
C GLU A 40 -6.29 -7.96 31.84
N ARG A 41 -6.23 -8.69 30.71
CA ARG A 41 -5.49 -9.98 30.60
C ARG A 41 -4.01 -9.80 30.34
N ARG A 42 -3.53 -8.57 30.14
CA ARG A 42 -2.14 -8.29 29.78
C ARG A 42 -1.33 -7.90 31.00
N ALA A 43 -0.02 -8.13 30.94
CA ALA A 43 0.89 -7.84 32.06
C ALA A 43 0.89 -6.36 32.47
N ARG A 44 0.74 -5.44 31.51
CA ARG A 44 0.64 -3.99 31.75
C ARG A 44 -0.63 -3.42 31.10
N PRO A 45 -1.80 -3.49 31.76
CA PRO A 45 -3.08 -3.08 31.16
C PRO A 45 -3.09 -1.62 30.67
N ALA A 46 -2.41 -0.71 31.37
CA ALA A 46 -2.35 0.70 31.01
C ALA A 46 -1.77 0.95 29.60
N GLU A 47 -0.73 0.22 29.20
CA GLU A 47 -0.14 0.32 27.85
C GLU A 47 -1.17 -0.02 26.77
N HIS A 48 -1.94 -1.08 27.01
CA HIS A 48 -2.95 -1.56 26.08
C HIS A 48 -4.21 -0.69 26.04
N TYR A 49 -4.55 -0.01 27.14
CA TYR A 49 -5.58 1.02 27.14
C TYR A 49 -5.13 2.28 26.40
N ALA A 50 -3.89 2.72 26.61
CA ALA A 50 -3.32 3.86 25.90
C ALA A 50 -3.28 3.62 24.40
N ALA A 51 -2.79 2.45 23.96
CA ALA A 51 -2.73 2.09 22.54
C ALA A 51 -4.11 2.07 21.87
N ARG A 52 -5.15 1.58 22.57
CA ARG A 52 -6.53 1.58 22.04
C ARG A 52 -7.14 2.97 21.98
N PHE A 53 -6.82 3.81 22.96
CA PHE A 53 -7.27 5.19 22.94
C PHE A 53 -6.61 5.95 21.78
N ALA A 54 -5.30 5.79 21.58
CA ALA A 54 -4.58 6.33 20.43
C ALA A 54 -5.18 5.84 19.11
N ALA A 55 -5.46 4.54 18.99
CA ALA A 55 -6.09 3.96 17.81
C ALA A 55 -7.43 4.60 17.47
N ARG A 56 -8.28 4.76 18.49
CA ARG A 56 -9.60 5.37 18.38
C ARG A 56 -9.49 6.81 17.90
N GLU A 57 -8.59 7.60 18.49
CA GLU A 57 -8.32 8.96 18.03
C GLU A 57 -7.79 9.01 16.60
N ALA A 58 -6.82 8.16 16.26
CA ALA A 58 -6.24 8.08 14.92
C ALA A 58 -7.32 7.78 13.87
N VAL A 59 -8.21 6.81 14.13
CA VAL A 59 -9.33 6.48 13.23
C VAL A 59 -10.29 7.66 13.08
N LEU A 60 -10.69 8.30 14.18
CA LEU A 60 -11.61 9.44 14.14
C LEU A 60 -11.01 10.67 13.44
N LYS A 61 -9.69 10.88 13.55
CA LYS A 61 -8.96 11.89 12.78
C LYS A 61 -8.92 11.54 11.30
N ALA A 62 -8.68 10.28 10.96
CA ALA A 62 -8.71 9.82 9.56
C ALA A 62 -10.09 10.04 8.92
N LEU A 63 -11.18 9.86 9.70
CA LEU A 63 -12.56 10.16 9.29
C LEU A 63 -12.89 11.67 9.22
N GLY A 64 -11.97 12.54 9.65
CA GLY A 64 -12.12 13.99 9.63
C GLY A 64 -13.09 14.54 10.68
N THR A 65 -13.36 13.81 11.76
CA THR A 65 -14.36 14.18 12.78
C THR A 65 -13.73 14.47 14.14
N GLY A 66 -12.67 13.74 14.50
CA GLY A 66 -12.25 13.66 15.91
C GLY A 66 -13.40 13.10 16.77
N PHE A 67 -13.48 13.51 18.04
CA PHE A 67 -14.58 13.07 18.91
C PHE A 67 -15.88 13.86 18.73
N VAL A 68 -15.92 14.89 17.87
CA VAL A 68 -17.10 15.74 17.72
C VAL A 68 -18.23 14.94 17.05
N GLY A 69 -19.34 14.77 17.76
CA GLY A 69 -20.49 13.99 17.28
C GLY A 69 -20.28 12.47 17.27
N MET A 70 -19.16 11.98 17.82
CA MET A 70 -18.81 10.56 17.82
C MET A 70 -18.94 9.97 19.22
N GLY A 71 -19.54 8.78 19.31
CA GLY A 71 -19.59 8.04 20.56
C GLY A 71 -18.21 7.55 20.98
N PHE A 72 -17.91 7.58 22.28
CA PHE A 72 -16.64 7.06 22.80
C PHE A 72 -16.41 5.58 22.50
N LYS A 73 -17.42 4.81 22.07
CA LYS A 73 -17.33 3.37 21.76
C LYS A 73 -17.55 3.06 20.27
N ASP A 74 -17.68 4.10 19.45
CA ASP A 74 -18.00 3.96 18.03
C ASP A 74 -16.85 3.35 17.21
N VAL A 75 -15.63 3.28 17.77
CA VAL A 75 -14.45 2.67 17.15
C VAL A 75 -13.84 1.63 18.10
N GLU A 76 -14.20 0.38 17.94
CA GLU A 76 -13.62 -0.71 18.73
C GLU A 76 -12.34 -1.25 18.08
N VAL A 77 -11.27 -1.38 18.85
CA VAL A 77 -10.03 -2.04 18.39
C VAL A 77 -10.08 -3.51 18.70
N VAL A 78 -10.11 -4.34 17.65
CA VAL A 78 -10.02 -5.79 17.75
C VAL A 78 -8.64 -6.26 17.28
N VAL A 79 -8.17 -7.38 17.83
CA VAL A 79 -6.88 -7.97 17.47
C VAL A 79 -7.14 -9.40 17.03
N ASP A 80 -6.64 -9.76 15.86
CA ASP A 80 -6.67 -11.13 15.38
C ASP A 80 -5.79 -12.02 16.26
N GLU A 81 -6.35 -13.05 16.87
CA GLU A 81 -5.62 -13.88 17.84
C GLU A 81 -4.52 -14.74 17.20
N ARG A 82 -4.58 -14.97 15.89
CA ARG A 82 -3.67 -15.87 15.17
C ARG A 82 -2.47 -15.12 14.60
N THR A 83 -2.67 -13.88 14.17
CA THR A 83 -1.68 -13.03 13.51
C THR A 83 -1.21 -11.87 14.40
N GLY A 84 -1.98 -11.50 15.40
CA GLY A 84 -1.74 -10.31 16.23
C GLY A 84 -2.08 -8.98 15.54
N ALA A 85 -2.62 -9.01 14.32
CA ALA A 85 -2.92 -7.80 13.56
C ALA A 85 -4.11 -7.03 14.18
N PRO A 86 -3.99 -5.72 14.45
CA PRO A 86 -5.10 -4.91 14.92
C PRO A 86 -6.00 -4.48 13.76
N SER A 87 -7.31 -4.36 14.02
CA SER A 87 -8.27 -3.74 13.11
C SER A 87 -9.30 -2.91 13.86
N ALA A 88 -9.92 -1.96 13.16
CA ALA A 88 -10.96 -1.11 13.72
C ALA A 88 -12.35 -1.60 13.30
N ARG A 89 -13.21 -1.88 14.28
CA ARG A 89 -14.63 -2.14 14.07
C ARG A 89 -15.40 -0.84 14.34
N LEU A 90 -16.00 -0.29 13.29
CA LEU A 90 -16.77 0.94 13.37
C LEU A 90 -18.24 0.63 13.69
N SER A 91 -18.85 1.48 14.49
CA SER A 91 -20.27 1.45 14.84
C SER A 91 -20.80 2.87 15.04
N GLY A 92 -22.12 3.02 15.23
CA GLY A 92 -22.72 4.31 15.52
C GLY A 92 -22.40 5.39 14.47
N ALA A 93 -22.04 6.59 14.95
CA ALA A 93 -21.78 7.73 14.08
C ALA A 93 -20.49 7.55 13.26
N ALA A 94 -19.49 6.84 13.79
CA ALA A 94 -18.25 6.56 13.05
C ALA A 94 -18.50 5.64 11.84
N ALA A 95 -19.37 4.64 11.97
CA ALA A 95 -19.76 3.78 10.86
C ALA A 95 -20.53 4.56 9.78
N ALA A 96 -21.49 5.40 10.18
CA ALA A 96 -22.23 6.25 9.24
C ALA A 96 -21.27 7.18 8.46
N ARG A 97 -20.33 7.82 9.17
CA ARG A 97 -19.33 8.68 8.53
C ARG A 97 -18.41 7.92 7.57
N ALA A 98 -17.99 6.72 7.95
CA ALA A 98 -17.17 5.87 7.08
C ALA A 98 -17.91 5.48 5.80
N GLN A 99 -19.22 5.21 5.88
CA GLN A 99 -20.06 4.92 4.72
C GLN A 99 -20.19 6.14 3.80
N GLU A 100 -20.43 7.34 4.35
CA GLU A 100 -20.47 8.58 3.56
C GLU A 100 -19.17 8.84 2.78
N LEU A 101 -18.04 8.47 3.39
CA LEU A 101 -16.71 8.62 2.79
C LEU A 101 -16.33 7.46 1.85
N GLY A 102 -17.18 6.43 1.71
CA GLY A 102 -16.89 5.26 0.87
C GLY A 102 -15.70 4.43 1.37
N VAL A 103 -15.48 4.40 2.69
CA VAL A 103 -14.41 3.60 3.32
C VAL A 103 -14.76 2.14 3.23
N GLN A 104 -13.85 1.34 2.65
CA GLN A 104 -13.96 -0.12 2.59
C GLN A 104 -13.20 -0.78 3.73
N GLU A 105 -12.07 -0.20 4.13
CA GLU A 105 -11.20 -0.75 5.14
C GLU A 105 -10.47 0.37 5.89
N VAL A 106 -10.13 0.11 7.16
CA VAL A 106 -9.26 0.97 7.96
C VAL A 106 -7.99 0.19 8.28
N ALA A 107 -6.89 0.51 7.59
CA ALA A 107 -5.59 -0.04 7.91
C ALA A 107 -5.08 0.61 9.19
N LEU A 108 -4.85 -0.20 10.22
CA LEU A 108 -4.49 0.25 11.56
C LEU A 108 -3.15 -0.34 11.98
N SER A 109 -2.28 0.48 12.54
CA SER A 109 -1.01 0.04 13.11
C SER A 109 -0.80 0.69 14.47
N LEU A 110 -0.36 -0.11 15.45
CA LEU A 110 -0.17 0.28 16.83
C LEU A 110 1.27 0.00 17.24
N SER A 111 1.87 0.91 17.99
CA SER A 111 3.17 0.69 18.63
C SER A 111 3.18 1.35 20.00
N HIS A 112 4.05 0.90 20.89
CA HIS A 112 4.23 1.56 22.18
C HIS A 112 5.63 1.33 22.74
N THR A 113 6.08 2.29 23.53
CA THR A 113 7.21 2.15 24.44
C THR A 113 6.68 1.95 25.85
N ARG A 114 7.53 2.17 26.86
CA ARG A 114 7.08 2.23 28.26
C ARG A 114 6.35 3.52 28.61
N GLU A 115 6.53 4.57 27.81
CA GLU A 115 6.10 5.94 28.11
C GLU A 115 4.93 6.38 27.24
N VAL A 116 4.95 6.00 25.97
CA VAL A 116 3.97 6.46 24.97
C VAL A 116 3.46 5.29 24.15
N ALA A 117 2.16 5.33 23.85
CA ALA A 117 1.54 4.52 22.81
C ALA A 117 1.19 5.40 21.60
N VAL A 118 1.37 4.86 20.40
CA VAL A 118 1.07 5.53 19.13
C VAL A 118 0.20 4.64 18.27
N ALA A 119 -0.69 5.27 17.51
CA ALA A 119 -1.48 4.58 16.49
C ALA A 119 -1.52 5.39 15.19
N ASN A 120 -1.47 4.67 14.08
CA ASN A 120 -1.67 5.20 12.74
C ASN A 120 -2.88 4.51 12.09
N ALA A 121 -3.78 5.30 11.51
CA ALA A 121 -4.94 4.83 10.77
C ALA A 121 -4.95 5.41 9.36
N VAL A 122 -5.21 4.57 8.37
CA VAL A 122 -5.37 4.96 6.96
C VAL A 122 -6.70 4.40 6.46
N LEU A 123 -7.53 5.28 5.90
CA LEU A 123 -8.78 4.87 5.25
C LEU A 123 -8.48 4.38 3.83
N VAL A 124 -8.89 3.15 3.55
CA VAL A 124 -8.83 2.57 2.21
C VAL A 124 -10.22 2.69 1.60
N THR A 125 -10.34 3.53 0.59
CA THR A 125 -11.53 3.68 -0.25
C THR A 125 -11.35 2.91 -1.56
N GLU A 126 -12.42 2.72 -2.33
CA GLU A 126 -12.34 2.08 -3.65
C GLU A 126 -11.26 2.71 -4.54
N SER A 127 -11.19 4.03 -4.56
CA SER A 127 -10.22 4.79 -5.35
C SER A 127 -8.78 4.71 -4.83
N ALA A 128 -8.58 4.35 -3.56
CA ALA A 128 -7.27 4.21 -2.94
C ALA A 128 -6.79 2.74 -2.89
N ARG A 129 -7.67 1.77 -3.17
CA ARG A 129 -7.29 0.36 -3.25
C ARG A 129 -6.31 0.17 -4.41
N PRO A 130 -5.13 -0.43 -4.17
CA PRO A 130 -4.25 -0.81 -5.27
C PRO A 130 -5.02 -1.73 -6.20
N LYS A 131 -5.17 -1.36 -7.48
CA LYS A 131 -5.67 -2.29 -8.49
C LYS A 131 -4.74 -3.50 -8.45
N ALA A 132 -5.29 -4.70 -8.25
CA ALA A 132 -4.51 -5.92 -8.41
C ALA A 132 -3.81 -5.82 -9.77
N ALA A 133 -2.50 -6.09 -9.81
CA ALA A 133 -1.75 -6.06 -11.05
C ALA A 133 -2.50 -6.92 -12.07
N GLU A 134 -2.98 -6.30 -13.15
CA GLU A 134 -3.57 -7.04 -14.26
C GLU A 134 -2.51 -8.05 -14.71
N LYS A 135 -2.82 -9.34 -14.61
CA LYS A 135 -1.96 -10.36 -15.20
C LYS A 135 -1.89 -10.03 -16.70
N PRO A 136 -0.69 -9.94 -17.30
CA PRO A 136 -0.57 -9.71 -18.73
C PRO A 136 -1.44 -10.71 -19.50
N ASP A 137 -2.18 -10.24 -20.50
CA ASP A 137 -2.99 -11.12 -21.35
C ASP A 137 -2.05 -12.10 -22.09
N PRO A 138 -2.17 -13.43 -21.86
CA PRO A 138 -1.29 -14.42 -22.47
C PRO A 138 -1.29 -14.35 -23.99
N LYS A 139 -2.41 -13.95 -24.61
CA LYS A 139 -2.51 -13.80 -26.07
C LYS A 139 -1.67 -12.63 -26.56
N ARG A 140 -1.58 -11.56 -25.78
CA ARG A 140 -0.85 -10.34 -26.11
C ARG A 140 0.66 -10.53 -25.96
N GLU A 141 1.09 -11.29 -24.96
CA GLU A 141 2.49 -11.72 -24.79
C GLU A 141 2.92 -12.66 -25.92
N MET A 142 2.10 -13.66 -26.23
CA MET A 142 2.37 -14.60 -27.31
C MET A 142 2.48 -13.86 -28.66
N ALA A 143 1.56 -12.94 -28.95
CA ALA A 143 1.61 -12.12 -30.16
C ALA A 143 2.82 -11.17 -30.22
N ALA A 144 3.32 -10.70 -29.07
CA ALA A 144 4.56 -9.92 -29.00
C ALA A 144 5.79 -10.78 -29.30
N SER A 145 5.88 -11.96 -28.69
CA SER A 145 6.97 -12.92 -28.93
C SER A 145 7.03 -13.39 -30.39
N PHE A 146 5.88 -13.66 -31.00
CA PHE A 146 5.83 -14.01 -32.43
C PHE A 146 6.31 -12.86 -33.34
N ARG A 147 5.98 -11.60 -33.02
CA ARG A 147 6.46 -10.45 -33.79
C ARG A 147 7.96 -10.26 -33.67
N GLU A 148 8.50 -10.43 -32.47
CA GLU A 148 9.94 -10.36 -32.21
C GLU A 148 10.70 -11.46 -32.94
N ALA A 149 10.23 -12.71 -32.84
CA ALA A 149 10.81 -13.84 -33.56
C ALA A 149 10.79 -13.64 -35.08
N ARG A 150 9.72 -13.07 -35.62
CA ARG A 150 9.61 -12.74 -37.04
C ARG A 150 10.59 -11.65 -37.46
N SER A 151 10.79 -10.62 -36.64
CA SER A 151 11.79 -9.57 -36.89
C SER A 151 13.20 -10.13 -36.96
N ILE A 152 13.54 -11.07 -36.08
CA ILE A 152 14.86 -11.71 -36.05
C ILE A 152 15.07 -12.57 -37.31
N LEU A 153 14.04 -13.30 -37.75
CA LEU A 153 14.10 -14.08 -38.99
C LEU A 153 14.29 -13.18 -40.22
N ASP A 154 13.52 -12.09 -40.31
CA ASP A 154 13.64 -11.12 -41.40
C ASP A 154 15.06 -10.47 -41.42
N GLU A 155 15.68 -10.25 -40.27
CA GLU A 155 17.07 -9.76 -40.18
C GLU A 155 18.09 -10.82 -40.63
N LEU A 156 17.92 -12.08 -40.25
CA LEU A 156 18.81 -13.19 -40.64
C LEU A 156 18.73 -13.48 -42.15
N GLU A 157 17.54 -13.37 -42.74
CA GLU A 157 17.35 -13.49 -44.19
C GLU A 157 18.11 -12.40 -44.93
N ARG A 158 18.02 -11.14 -44.49
CA ARG A 158 18.80 -10.03 -45.08
C ARG A 158 20.31 -10.23 -44.98
N VAL A 159 20.81 -10.70 -43.83
CA VAL A 159 22.25 -10.98 -43.64
C VAL A 159 22.72 -12.13 -44.55
N SER A 160 21.84 -13.10 -44.81
CA SER A 160 22.14 -14.24 -45.70
C SER A 160 22.17 -13.82 -47.17
N GLU A 161 21.28 -12.91 -47.59
CA GLU A 161 21.26 -12.32 -48.94
C GLU A 161 22.50 -11.43 -49.20
N ASP A 162 22.90 -10.60 -48.22
CA ASP A 162 24.11 -9.76 -48.32
C ASP A 162 25.41 -10.60 -48.32
N GLY A 163 25.43 -11.73 -47.62
CA GLY A 163 26.55 -12.67 -47.59
C GLY A 163 26.82 -13.36 -48.94
N LEU A 164 25.77 -13.69 -49.69
CA LEU A 164 25.86 -14.32 -51.02
C LEU A 164 26.39 -13.34 -52.08
N HIS A 165 26.04 -12.05 -52.02
CA HIS A 165 26.54 -11.04 -52.96
C HIS A 165 28.03 -10.70 -52.80
N SER A 166 28.61 -10.93 -51.61
CA SER A 166 30.03 -10.66 -51.35
C SER A 166 31.00 -11.70 -51.93
N LEU A 167 30.52 -12.91 -52.24
CA LEU A 167 31.34 -14.01 -52.79
C LEU A 167 31.40 -14.04 -54.32
N GLU A 168 30.49 -13.35 -55.01
CA GLU A 168 30.48 -13.30 -56.49
C GLU A 168 31.40 -12.20 -57.06
N THR A 169 31.73 -11.15 -56.28
CA THR A 169 32.50 -10.00 -56.80
C THR A 169 34.02 -10.12 -56.75
N SER A 170 34.59 -11.19 -56.18
CA SER A 170 36.04 -11.34 -56.00
C SER A 170 36.74 -12.22 -57.05
N SER A 171 36.06 -12.66 -58.11
CA SER A 171 36.65 -13.60 -59.09
C SER A 171 37.12 -13.00 -60.43
N GLU A 172 36.83 -11.74 -60.78
CA GLU A 172 37.22 -11.23 -62.11
C GLU A 172 37.72 -9.77 -62.06
N ALA A 173 39.04 -9.57 -62.09
CA ALA A 173 39.72 -8.68 -63.04
C ALA A 173 41.19 -8.42 -62.63
N SER A 174 42.12 -8.73 -63.54
CA SER A 174 43.53 -8.32 -63.55
C SER A 174 43.85 -7.85 -65.00
N PRO A 175 44.95 -7.14 -65.29
CA PRO A 175 45.00 -5.68 -65.41
C PRO A 175 45.43 -5.18 -66.81
N SER A 176 45.26 -3.89 -67.13
CA SER A 176 46.12 -3.19 -68.08
C SER A 176 46.15 -1.65 -67.92
N HIS A 177 47.38 -1.13 -67.91
CA HIS A 177 47.88 0.24 -67.96
C HIS A 177 47.71 0.89 -69.37
N PRO A 178 48.17 2.14 -69.65
CA PRO A 178 48.34 3.38 -68.86
C PRO A 178 47.99 4.69 -69.65
N ALA A 179 48.35 5.85 -69.05
CA ALA A 179 48.83 7.11 -69.66
C ALA A 179 47.88 8.34 -69.76
N SER A 180 48.02 9.25 -68.76
CA SER A 180 48.49 10.66 -68.83
C SER A 180 48.16 11.57 -70.05
N PRO A 181 48.34 12.92 -69.93
CA PRO A 181 47.58 13.98 -69.21
C PRO A 181 47.37 15.22 -70.18
N PRO A 182 47.44 16.54 -69.82
CA PRO A 182 46.90 17.39 -68.73
C PRO A 182 46.15 18.70 -69.22
N LYS A 183 45.82 19.58 -68.25
CA LYS A 183 45.60 21.07 -68.25
C LYS A 183 44.17 21.56 -68.47
N GLU A 184 43.64 22.57 -67.76
CA GLU A 184 44.23 23.74 -67.05
C GLU A 184 43.75 23.90 -65.60
#